data_AF-A0A3N1H8X8-F1
#
_entry.id   AF-A0A3N1H8X8-F1
#
_cell.length_a   1.000
_cell.length_b   1.000
_cell.length_c   1.000
_cell.angle_alpha   90.00
_cell.angle_beta   90.00
_cell.angle_gamma   90.00
#
_symmetry.space_group_name_H-M   'P 1'
#
loop_
_entity.id
_entity.type
_entity.pdbx_description
1 polymer ?
#
loop_
_entity_poly.entity_id
_entity_poly.type
_entity_poly.pdbx_seq_one_letter_code
_entity_poly.pdbx_strand_id
1 'polypeptide(L)'
;MLTAIVIPADERQPIRQQQIEPHDLNAYRQIVGGNLEVVTLDRPPVSLYLNEEGKLEGLPVNPRATALAWVHNSALRAATDVIVGPAFIVGPVDRHGDDLTAPLDLVDLLFTTKRFRVQVLIGTSQQWRQAEMVFASWMEAYRYAARLGLIQPDAREVRVVPELDDQLRETWYQLGQANEWIAAAEDPPFTRDSFVGCYSVEELAERISDGNWSLGTAFYYHDLCFINQVNGGDEWLTIRHGIAFESMTLEPIIEEGRFASLIARLLAASQEQCWMLMY
;
A
#
# COMPACT_ATOMS: atom_id res chain seq x y z
N MET A 1 -0.96 6.24 23.18
CA MET A 1 0.00 6.52 22.09
C MET A 1 -0.52 6.04 20.74
N LEU A 2 -0.65 6.96 19.80
CA LEU A 2 -0.85 6.71 18.37
C LEU A 2 0.43 7.04 17.61
N THR A 3 0.69 6.34 16.49
CA THR A 3 1.82 6.66 15.62
C THR A 3 1.35 7.56 14.47
N ALA A 4 1.93 8.76 14.37
CA ALA A 4 1.69 9.71 13.29
C ALA A 4 2.86 9.74 12.31
N ILE A 5 2.58 10.05 11.04
CA ILE A 5 3.59 10.34 10.01
C ILE A 5 3.70 11.86 9.89
N VAL A 6 4.76 12.45 10.43
CA VAL A 6 5.01 13.89 10.35
C VAL A 6 5.73 14.24 9.06
N ILE A 7 5.21 15.25 8.37
CA ILE A 7 5.65 15.73 7.06
C ILE A 7 6.05 17.20 7.18
N PRO A 8 7.33 17.50 7.48
CA PRO A 8 7.80 18.88 7.52
C PRO A 8 7.65 19.59 6.17
N ALA A 9 7.40 20.91 6.17
CA ALA A 9 7.42 21.69 4.94
C ALA A 9 8.84 21.86 4.35
N ASP A 10 9.86 21.95 5.21
CA ASP A 10 11.25 21.98 4.79
C ASP A 10 11.70 20.59 4.31
N GLU A 11 11.92 20.45 3.01
CA GLU A 11 12.34 19.19 2.38
C GLU A 11 13.69 18.67 2.87
N ARG A 12 14.53 19.51 3.48
CA ARG A 12 15.80 19.09 4.10
C ARG A 12 15.58 18.28 5.37
N GLN A 13 14.41 18.39 6.00
CA GLN A 13 14.02 17.57 7.14
C GLN A 13 13.28 16.33 6.63
N PRO A 14 13.70 15.10 7.01
CA PRO A 14 13.00 13.90 6.57
C PRO A 14 11.60 13.82 7.18
N ILE A 15 10.71 13.09 6.52
CA ILE A 15 9.49 12.62 7.17
C ILE A 15 9.87 11.70 8.34
N ARG A 16 9.01 11.61 9.36
CA ARG A 16 9.29 10.78 10.54
C ARG A 16 8.02 10.18 11.13
N GLN A 17 8.16 9.03 11.77
CA GLN A 17 7.14 8.53 12.66
C GLN A 17 7.27 9.22 14.02
N GLN A 18 6.16 9.62 14.62
CA GLN A 18 6.12 10.25 15.93
C GLN A 18 5.00 9.64 16.76
N GLN A 19 5.31 9.19 17.98
CA GLN A 19 4.30 8.80 18.96
C GLN A 19 3.67 10.04 19.57
N ILE A 20 2.34 10.09 19.59
CA ILE A 20 1.57 11.20 20.17
C ILE A 20 0.53 10.59 21.10
N GLU A 21 0.25 11.25 22.23
CA GLU A 21 -0.88 10.82 23.05
C GLU A 21 -2.19 11.20 22.36
N PRO A 22 -3.16 10.26 22.28
CA PRO A 22 -4.51 10.59 21.85
C PRO A 22 -5.05 11.78 22.65
N HIS A 23 -5.83 12.64 21.99
CA HIS A 23 -6.46 13.83 22.58
C HIS A 23 -5.50 14.95 23.03
N ASP A 24 -4.18 14.82 22.84
CA ASP A 24 -3.24 15.94 23.08
C ASP A 24 -3.25 16.93 21.90
N LEU A 25 -4.29 17.75 21.86
CA LEU A 25 -4.45 18.78 20.83
C LEU A 25 -3.33 19.83 20.86
N ASN A 26 -2.63 20.00 21.99
CA ASN A 26 -1.50 20.92 22.06
C ASN A 26 -0.28 20.32 21.33
N ALA A 27 -0.02 19.03 21.49
CA ALA A 27 1.00 18.34 20.70
C ALA A 27 0.70 18.41 19.20
N TYR A 28 -0.57 18.26 18.80
CA TYR A 28 -0.98 18.38 17.40
C TYR A 28 -0.70 19.79 16.86
N ARG A 29 -1.11 20.83 17.60
CA ARG A 29 -0.89 22.24 17.24
C ARG A 29 0.58 22.60 17.14
N GLN A 30 1.42 22.04 18.02
CA GLN A 30 2.86 22.22 17.96
C GLN A 30 3.48 21.64 16.68
N ILE A 31 2.93 20.53 16.16
CA ILE A 31 3.42 19.92 14.91
C ILE A 31 3.07 20.80 13.71
N VAL A 32 1.80 21.19 13.57
CA VAL A 32 1.34 21.96 12.39
C VAL A 32 1.69 23.45 12.46
N GLY A 33 1.97 23.95 13.67
CA GLY A 33 2.37 25.34 13.90
C GLY A 33 1.22 26.34 13.95
N GLY A 34 0.02 25.92 14.40
CA GLY A 34 -1.16 26.80 14.46
C GLY A 34 -2.45 26.06 14.82
N ASN A 35 -3.60 26.61 14.43
CA ASN A 35 -4.90 25.97 14.63
C ASN A 35 -5.06 24.73 13.75
N LEU A 36 -5.86 23.77 14.18
CA LEU A 36 -5.95 22.47 13.51
C LEU A 36 -7.05 22.49 12.46
N GLU A 37 -6.67 22.20 11.22
CA GLU A 37 -7.58 21.76 10.17
C GLU A 37 -7.29 20.30 9.84
N VAL A 38 -8.35 19.53 9.55
CA VAL A 38 -8.22 18.15 9.10
C VAL A 38 -8.72 18.00 7.67
N VAL A 39 -7.94 17.29 6.88
CA VAL A 39 -8.28 16.87 5.52
C VAL A 39 -8.37 15.35 5.50
N THR A 40 -9.53 14.83 5.10
CA THR A 40 -9.71 13.38 4.93
C THR A 40 -9.09 12.95 3.60
N LEU A 41 -8.27 11.89 3.65
CA LEU A 41 -7.78 11.18 2.48
C LEU A 41 -8.46 9.81 2.42
N ASP A 42 -8.67 9.27 1.22
CA ASP A 42 -9.59 8.14 1.02
C ASP A 42 -8.88 6.80 0.81
N ARG A 43 -7.61 6.80 0.36
CA ARG A 43 -6.95 5.60 -0.21
C ARG A 43 -5.48 5.44 0.21
N PRO A 44 -5.18 5.07 1.46
CA PRO A 44 -6.12 4.54 2.45
C PRO A 44 -6.86 5.66 3.20
N PRO A 45 -7.99 5.34 3.86
CA PRO A 45 -8.68 6.27 4.74
C PRO A 45 -7.75 6.77 5.86
N VAL A 46 -7.43 8.06 5.88
CA VAL A 46 -6.56 8.68 6.89
C VAL A 46 -6.95 10.15 7.13
N SER A 47 -6.57 10.67 8.30
CA SER A 47 -6.70 12.09 8.64
C SER A 47 -5.35 12.80 8.43
N LEU A 48 -5.32 13.82 7.57
CA LEU A 48 -4.19 14.72 7.37
C LEU A 48 -4.45 16.03 8.13
N TYR A 49 -3.67 16.27 9.18
CA TYR A 49 -3.74 17.51 9.96
C TYR A 49 -2.76 18.56 9.43
N LEU A 50 -3.22 19.80 9.34
CA LEU A 50 -2.43 20.97 8.95
C LEU A 50 -2.87 22.22 9.74
N ASN A 51 -2.19 23.34 9.50
CA ASN A 51 -2.55 24.62 10.08
C ASN A 51 -3.70 25.27 9.30
N GLU A 52 -4.87 25.42 9.93
CA GLU A 52 -6.09 26.04 9.36
C GLU A 52 -5.81 27.44 8.77
N GLU A 53 -4.96 28.21 9.44
CA GLU A 53 -4.63 29.58 9.06
C GLU A 53 -3.39 29.65 8.15
N GLY A 54 -2.79 28.50 7.81
CA GLY A 54 -1.46 28.46 7.20
C GLY A 54 -1.35 29.23 5.88
N LYS A 55 -2.42 29.26 5.08
CA LYS A 55 -2.47 30.04 3.82
C LYS A 55 -2.56 31.55 4.11
N LEU A 56 -3.32 31.93 5.14
CA LEU A 56 -3.48 33.32 5.58
C LEU A 56 -2.21 33.86 6.23
N GLU A 57 -1.47 33.01 6.94
CA GLU A 57 -0.17 33.29 7.54
C GLU A 57 1.00 33.28 6.54
N GLY A 58 0.77 32.84 5.30
CA GLY A 58 1.80 32.79 4.26
C GLY A 58 2.85 31.69 4.48
N LEU A 59 2.47 30.56 5.09
CA LEU A 59 3.34 29.42 5.26
C LEU A 59 3.79 28.84 3.90
N PRO A 60 5.01 28.26 3.81
CA PRO A 60 5.50 27.70 2.55
C PRO A 60 4.66 26.49 2.13
N VAL A 61 4.49 26.31 0.82
CA VAL A 61 3.89 25.09 0.25
C VAL A 61 4.70 23.87 0.71
N ASN A 62 3.99 22.84 1.15
CA ASN A 62 4.56 21.54 1.50
C ASN A 62 4.34 20.58 0.32
N PRO A 63 5.31 20.41 -0.59
CA PRO A 63 5.12 19.60 -1.79
C PRO A 63 4.94 18.12 -1.48
N ARG A 64 5.52 17.65 -0.36
CA ARG A 64 5.38 16.26 0.10
C ARG A 64 3.96 15.98 0.57
N ALA A 65 3.42 16.82 1.44
CA ALA A 65 2.05 16.70 1.92
C ALA A 65 1.04 16.93 0.78
N THR A 66 1.32 17.88 -0.12
CA THR A 66 0.47 18.12 -1.30
C THR A 66 0.43 16.92 -2.24
N ALA A 67 1.57 16.30 -2.55
CA ALA A 67 1.59 15.11 -3.41
C ALA A 67 0.84 13.93 -2.77
N LEU A 68 1.01 13.70 -1.47
CA LEU A 68 0.24 12.71 -0.71
C LEU A 68 -1.27 13.00 -0.77
N ALA A 69 -1.66 14.24 -0.48
CA ALA A 69 -3.06 14.66 -0.52
C ALA A 69 -3.68 14.47 -1.91
N TRP A 70 -2.97 14.84 -2.97
CA TRP A 70 -3.47 14.70 -4.34
C TRP A 70 -3.56 13.26 -4.82
N VAL A 71 -2.66 12.37 -4.39
CA VAL A 71 -2.77 10.95 -4.75
C VAL A 71 -3.94 10.30 -4.03
N HIS A 72 -4.14 10.64 -2.75
CA HIS A 72 -5.09 9.97 -1.87
C HIS A 72 -6.46 10.64 -1.76
N ASN A 73 -6.62 11.83 -2.33
CA ASN A 73 -7.90 12.55 -2.44
C ASN A 73 -7.96 13.24 -3.82
N SER A 74 -8.72 12.64 -4.75
CA SER A 74 -8.86 13.14 -6.12
C SER A 74 -9.62 14.47 -6.21
N ALA A 75 -10.49 14.79 -5.24
CA ALA A 75 -11.18 16.07 -5.20
C ALA A 75 -10.21 17.23 -4.94
N LEU A 76 -9.25 17.07 -4.02
CA LEU A 76 -8.19 18.05 -3.80
C LEU A 76 -7.29 18.22 -5.01
N ARG A 77 -6.94 17.10 -5.67
CA ARG A 77 -6.18 17.13 -6.92
C ARG A 77 -6.92 17.91 -8.01
N ALA A 78 -8.22 17.66 -8.19
CA ALA A 78 -9.05 18.33 -9.19
C ALA A 78 -9.24 19.83 -8.89
N ALA A 79 -9.34 20.20 -7.61
CA ALA A 79 -9.37 21.60 -7.18
C ALA A 79 -7.99 22.29 -7.25
N THR A 80 -6.92 21.54 -7.53
CA THR A 80 -5.52 21.99 -7.50
C THR A 80 -5.13 22.65 -6.17
N ASP A 81 -5.77 22.23 -5.08
CA ASP A 81 -5.54 22.84 -3.77
C ASP A 81 -4.27 22.30 -3.11
N VAL A 82 -3.50 23.16 -2.46
CA VAL A 82 -2.18 22.82 -1.92
C VAL A 82 -2.14 22.84 -0.41
N ILE A 83 -1.31 21.97 0.16
CA ILE A 83 -1.04 21.94 1.60
C ILE A 83 0.14 22.89 1.88
N VAL A 84 -0.01 23.76 2.87
CA VAL A 84 1.02 24.70 3.31
C VAL A 84 1.42 24.43 4.75
N GLY A 85 2.68 24.68 5.08
CA GLY A 85 3.24 24.42 6.41
C GLY A 85 3.47 22.93 6.71
N PRO A 86 4.03 22.63 7.89
CA PRO A 86 4.14 21.25 8.36
C PRO A 86 2.75 20.60 8.50
N ALA A 87 2.68 19.31 8.20
CA ALA A 87 1.47 18.52 8.34
C ALA A 87 1.81 17.15 8.95
N PHE A 88 0.80 16.42 9.40
CA PHE A 88 0.98 15.03 9.79
C PHE A 88 -0.23 14.18 9.47
N ILE A 89 0.00 12.88 9.27
CA ILE A 89 -1.03 11.88 8.97
C ILE A 89 -1.20 10.94 10.16
N VAL A 90 -2.44 10.65 10.52
CA VAL A 90 -2.84 9.58 11.46
C VAL A 90 -3.84 8.65 10.78
N GLY A 91 -4.25 7.59 11.45
CA GLY A 91 -5.28 6.67 10.95
C GLY A 91 -6.64 7.33 10.78
N PRO A 92 -7.63 6.60 10.26
CA PRO A 92 -8.99 7.10 10.24
C PRO A 92 -9.51 7.24 11.67
N VAL A 93 -10.60 8.00 11.85
CA VAL A 93 -11.27 8.06 13.14
C VAL A 93 -12.05 6.77 13.41
N ASP A 94 -12.07 6.34 14.66
CA ASP A 94 -12.92 5.23 15.09
C ASP A 94 -14.39 5.66 15.24
N ARG A 95 -15.25 4.74 15.68
CA ARG A 95 -16.69 5.02 15.91
C ARG A 95 -16.97 6.08 16.99
N HIS A 96 -15.98 6.40 17.82
CA HIS A 96 -16.06 7.40 18.88
C HIS A 96 -15.51 8.76 18.42
N GLY A 97 -14.93 8.84 17.21
CA GLY A 97 -14.32 10.04 16.66
C GLY A 97 -12.85 10.19 17.06
N ASP A 98 -12.23 9.16 17.62
CA ASP A 98 -10.84 9.19 18.06
C ASP A 98 -9.90 8.77 16.92
N ASP A 99 -8.79 9.49 16.74
CA ASP A 99 -7.78 9.15 15.74
C ASP A 99 -7.16 7.78 16.02
N LEU A 100 -7.04 6.96 14.97
CA LEU A 100 -6.27 5.72 15.01
C LEU A 100 -4.80 5.95 14.64
N THR A 101 -3.98 4.92 14.82
CA THR A 101 -2.59 4.94 14.33
C THR A 101 -2.56 4.94 12.80
N ALA A 102 -1.58 5.65 12.21
CA ALA A 102 -1.35 5.65 10.78
C ALA A 102 -1.31 4.21 10.22
N PRO A 103 -1.98 3.91 9.10
CA PRO A 103 -2.06 2.55 8.56
C PRO A 103 -0.67 2.00 8.25
N LEU A 104 -0.43 0.74 8.64
CA LEU A 104 0.87 0.08 8.46
C LEU A 104 1.30 0.08 6.98
N ASP A 105 0.37 -0.13 6.05
CA ASP A 105 0.67 -0.08 4.61
C ASP A 105 1.23 1.27 4.15
N LEU A 106 0.68 2.36 4.67
CA LEU A 106 1.19 3.70 4.33
C LEU A 106 2.55 3.95 5.00
N VAL A 107 2.73 3.45 6.22
CA VAL A 107 4.03 3.52 6.92
C VAL A 107 5.09 2.73 6.16
N ASP A 108 4.83 1.48 5.80
CA ASP A 108 5.77 0.63 5.08
C ASP A 108 6.06 1.15 3.66
N LEU A 109 5.05 1.71 2.99
CA LEU A 109 5.24 2.39 1.71
C LEU A 109 6.22 3.56 1.84
N LEU A 110 6.08 4.40 2.86
CA LEU A 110 6.89 5.62 2.97
C LEU A 110 8.26 5.43 3.63
N PHE A 111 8.41 4.43 4.51
CA PHE A 111 9.61 4.24 5.33
C PHE A 111 10.43 2.99 5.00
N THR A 112 9.80 1.94 4.47
CA THR A 112 10.44 0.62 4.28
C THR A 112 10.66 0.29 2.81
N THR A 113 9.74 0.72 1.94
CA THR A 113 9.71 0.36 0.52
C THR A 113 10.85 1.03 -0.26
N LYS A 114 11.53 0.25 -1.10
CA LYS A 114 12.70 0.69 -1.88
C LYS A 114 12.42 0.94 -3.35
N ARG A 115 11.36 0.32 -3.87
CA ARG A 115 10.97 0.36 -5.28
C ARG A 115 9.47 0.61 -5.35
N PHE A 116 9.07 1.50 -6.24
CA PHE A 116 7.71 1.97 -6.35
C PHE A 116 7.23 1.87 -7.78
N ARG A 117 5.97 1.53 -7.95
CA ARG A 117 5.27 1.66 -9.23
C ARG A 117 4.03 2.53 -9.04
N VAL A 118 3.65 3.22 -10.10
CA VAL A 118 2.41 3.99 -10.14
C VAL A 118 1.35 3.21 -10.90
N GLN A 119 0.14 3.21 -10.35
CA GLN A 119 -1.02 2.63 -11.00
C GLN A 119 -2.09 3.69 -11.21
N VAL A 120 -2.87 3.56 -12.28
CA VAL A 120 -3.93 4.48 -12.67
C VAL A 120 -5.21 3.72 -13.00
N LEU A 121 -6.33 4.23 -12.52
CA LEU A 121 -7.68 3.77 -12.83
C LEU A 121 -8.30 4.75 -13.84
N ILE A 122 -8.68 4.24 -15.01
CA ILE A 122 -9.11 5.06 -16.16
C ILE A 122 -10.55 4.72 -16.56
N GLY A 123 -11.34 5.75 -16.87
CA GLY A 123 -12.68 5.59 -17.45
C GLY A 123 -13.60 4.77 -16.55
N THR A 124 -14.33 3.81 -17.12
CA THR A 124 -15.24 2.91 -16.38
C THR A 124 -14.57 1.61 -15.91
N SER A 125 -13.28 1.42 -16.21
CA SER A 125 -12.55 0.21 -15.81
C SER A 125 -12.46 0.11 -14.29
N GLN A 126 -12.60 -1.11 -13.77
CA GLN A 126 -12.30 -1.45 -12.37
C GLN A 126 -10.86 -1.96 -12.20
N GLN A 127 -10.13 -2.16 -13.30
CA GLN A 127 -8.76 -2.67 -13.28
C GLN A 127 -7.75 -1.52 -13.26
N TRP A 128 -6.82 -1.61 -12.30
CA TRP A 128 -5.66 -0.74 -12.20
C TRP A 128 -4.67 -1.03 -13.32
N ARG A 129 -4.32 -0.01 -14.11
CA ARG A 129 -3.25 -0.08 -15.11
C ARG A 129 -1.94 0.34 -14.49
N GLN A 130 -0.89 -0.42 -14.75
CA GLN A 130 0.45 -0.13 -14.25
C GLN A 130 1.20 0.82 -15.20
N ALA A 131 1.87 1.81 -14.63
CA ALA A 131 2.87 2.59 -15.36
C ALA A 131 4.13 1.74 -15.57
N GLU A 132 4.79 1.92 -16.71
CA GLU A 132 6.02 1.19 -17.05
C GLU A 132 7.19 1.55 -16.12
N MET A 133 7.24 2.81 -15.68
CA MET A 133 8.34 3.35 -14.88
C MET A 133 8.33 2.80 -13.44
N VAL A 134 9.50 2.43 -12.97
CA VAL A 134 9.79 2.07 -11.58
C VAL A 134 10.63 3.19 -10.95
N PHE A 135 10.29 3.57 -9.73
CA PHE A 135 10.97 4.64 -8.99
C PHE A 135 11.70 4.07 -7.78
N ALA A 136 12.84 4.66 -7.43
CA ALA A 136 13.58 4.32 -6.20
C ALA A 136 13.22 5.25 -5.02
N SER A 137 12.40 6.27 -5.28
CA SER A 137 11.99 7.29 -4.31
C SER A 137 10.47 7.39 -4.27
N TRP A 138 9.89 7.26 -3.08
CA TRP A 138 8.46 7.47 -2.90
C TRP A 138 8.06 8.87 -3.38
N MET A 139 8.88 9.89 -3.13
CA MET A 139 8.54 11.27 -3.48
C MET A 139 8.46 11.45 -5.01
N GLU A 140 9.37 10.84 -5.76
CA GLU A 140 9.31 10.86 -7.23
C GLU A 140 8.08 10.12 -7.75
N ALA A 141 7.79 8.95 -7.17
CA ALA A 141 6.60 8.17 -7.51
C ALA A 141 5.29 8.94 -7.23
N TYR A 142 5.17 9.56 -6.06
CA TYR A 142 4.00 10.35 -5.67
C TYR A 142 3.83 11.61 -6.52
N ARG A 143 4.92 12.32 -6.84
CA ARG A 143 4.87 13.46 -7.77
C ARG A 143 4.45 13.02 -9.17
N TYR A 144 4.98 11.90 -9.65
CA TYR A 144 4.60 11.33 -10.94
C TYR A 144 3.13 10.92 -10.94
N ALA A 145 2.66 10.22 -9.90
CA ALA A 145 1.26 9.81 -9.75
C ALA A 145 0.31 11.02 -9.73
N ALA A 146 0.61 12.03 -8.91
CA ALA A 146 -0.17 13.26 -8.82
C ALA A 146 -0.23 13.97 -10.18
N ARG A 147 0.90 14.07 -10.90
CA ARG A 147 0.94 14.62 -12.26
C ARG A 147 0.14 13.77 -13.24
N LEU A 148 0.31 12.45 -13.22
CA LEU A 148 -0.38 11.52 -14.10
C LEU A 148 -1.90 11.67 -13.95
N GLY A 149 -2.39 11.76 -12.71
CA GLY A 149 -3.81 11.98 -12.41
C GLY A 149 -4.36 13.34 -12.86
N LEU A 150 -3.50 14.31 -13.21
CA LEU A 150 -3.90 15.60 -13.78
C LEU A 150 -3.86 15.61 -15.32
N ILE A 151 -2.89 14.91 -15.92
CA ILE A 151 -2.64 15.00 -17.36
C ILE A 151 -3.22 13.85 -18.17
N GLN A 152 -3.46 12.69 -17.55
CA GLN A 152 -4.00 11.52 -18.22
C GLN A 152 -5.51 11.70 -18.41
N PRO A 153 -6.02 11.69 -19.65
CA PRO A 153 -7.45 11.76 -19.90
C PRO A 153 -8.18 10.62 -19.18
N ASP A 154 -9.34 10.93 -18.60
CA ASP A 154 -10.22 10.01 -17.88
C ASP A 154 -9.56 9.29 -16.68
N ALA A 155 -8.42 9.77 -16.19
CA ALA A 155 -7.85 9.27 -14.95
C ALA A 155 -8.77 9.62 -13.78
N ARG A 156 -9.43 8.62 -13.23
CA ARG A 156 -10.24 8.77 -12.01
C ARG A 156 -9.33 8.79 -10.81
N GLU A 157 -8.49 7.75 -10.70
CA GLU A 157 -7.64 7.54 -9.55
C GLU A 157 -6.23 7.13 -9.91
N VAL A 158 -5.30 7.48 -9.03
CA VAL A 158 -3.91 7.06 -9.08
C VAL A 158 -3.52 6.51 -7.73
N ARG A 159 -2.58 5.57 -7.70
CA ARG A 159 -1.98 5.09 -6.46
C ARG A 159 -0.51 4.78 -6.66
N VAL A 160 0.24 4.82 -5.58
CA VAL A 160 1.63 4.38 -5.52
C VAL A 160 1.65 3.06 -4.77
N VAL A 161 2.25 2.04 -5.36
CA VAL A 161 2.34 0.69 -4.80
C VAL A 161 3.81 0.27 -4.68
N PRO A 162 4.17 -0.62 -3.73
CA PRO A 162 5.48 -1.23 -3.73
C PRO A 162 5.68 -2.06 -5.01
N GLU A 163 6.90 -2.01 -5.56
CA GLU A 163 7.32 -2.86 -6.67
C GLU A 163 8.19 -3.99 -6.13
N LEU A 164 7.87 -5.22 -6.54
CA LEU A 164 8.64 -6.40 -6.17
C LEU A 164 10.11 -6.26 -6.58
N ASP A 165 11.00 -6.64 -5.67
CA ASP A 165 12.43 -6.68 -5.93
C ASP A 165 12.77 -7.72 -7.02
N ASP A 166 13.68 -7.37 -7.93
CA ASP A 166 13.99 -8.22 -9.10
C ASP A 166 14.61 -9.57 -8.69
N GLN A 167 15.42 -9.59 -7.62
CA GLN A 167 16.04 -10.83 -7.11
C GLN A 167 15.00 -11.70 -6.40
N LEU A 168 14.11 -11.08 -5.62
CA LEU A 168 13.01 -11.80 -4.97
C LEU A 168 12.03 -12.37 -6.00
N ARG A 169 11.69 -11.58 -7.04
CA ARG A 169 10.89 -12.02 -8.19
C ARG A 169 11.52 -13.22 -8.88
N GLU A 170 12.82 -13.18 -9.14
CA GLU A 170 13.52 -14.32 -9.73
C GLU A 170 13.45 -15.55 -8.82
N THR A 171 13.63 -15.36 -7.52
CA THR A 171 13.53 -16.45 -6.54
C THR A 171 12.14 -17.10 -6.56
N TRP A 172 11.08 -16.29 -6.51
CA TRP A 172 9.70 -16.78 -6.57
C TRP A 172 9.39 -17.47 -7.90
N TYR A 173 9.90 -16.93 -9.01
CA TYR A 173 9.75 -17.56 -10.33
C TYR A 173 10.40 -18.95 -10.36
N GLN A 174 11.62 -19.09 -9.84
CA GLN A 174 12.30 -20.39 -9.78
C GLN A 174 11.56 -21.38 -8.87
N LEU A 175 11.02 -20.93 -7.74
CA LEU A 175 10.21 -21.76 -6.85
C LEU A 175 8.91 -22.24 -7.53
N GLY A 176 8.23 -21.37 -8.27
CA GLY A 176 7.06 -21.76 -9.07
C GLY A 176 7.42 -22.75 -10.18
N GLN A 177 8.53 -22.53 -10.89
CA GLN A 177 9.00 -23.47 -11.92
C GLN A 177 9.45 -24.83 -11.37
N ALA A 178 9.82 -24.90 -10.10
CA ALA A 178 10.15 -26.17 -9.43
C ALA A 178 8.91 -26.98 -9.02
N ASN A 179 7.72 -26.36 -9.02
CA ASN A 179 6.46 -27.04 -8.75
C ASN A 179 5.85 -27.55 -10.07
N GLU A 180 5.58 -28.86 -10.14
CA GLU A 180 5.16 -29.53 -11.38
C GLU A 180 3.85 -28.97 -11.96
N TRP A 181 2.89 -28.58 -11.11
CA TRP A 181 1.61 -28.03 -11.55
C TRP A 181 1.74 -26.61 -12.06
N ILE A 182 2.48 -25.76 -11.34
CA ILE A 182 2.71 -24.37 -11.74
C ILE A 182 3.52 -24.30 -13.03
N ALA A 183 4.56 -25.12 -13.17
CA ALA A 183 5.39 -25.18 -14.37
C ALA A 183 4.63 -25.66 -15.62
N ALA A 184 3.52 -26.39 -15.42
CA ALA A 184 2.64 -26.86 -16.49
C ALA A 184 1.56 -25.84 -16.90
N ALA A 185 1.57 -24.62 -16.35
CA ALA A 185 0.64 -23.56 -16.76
C ALA A 185 0.87 -23.16 -18.23
N GLU A 186 -0.19 -23.16 -19.04
CA GLU A 186 -0.14 -22.82 -20.48
C GLU A 186 -0.99 -21.60 -20.86
N ASP A 187 -2.16 -21.40 -20.21
CA ASP A 187 -3.10 -20.32 -20.54
C ASP A 187 -3.57 -19.55 -19.27
N PRO A 188 -2.83 -18.51 -18.84
CA PRO A 188 -1.54 -18.05 -19.40
C PRO A 188 -0.35 -18.89 -18.92
N PRO A 189 0.82 -18.82 -19.60
CA PRO A 189 2.04 -19.45 -19.11
C PRO A 189 2.56 -18.75 -17.84
N PHE A 190 3.20 -19.52 -16.95
CA PHE A 190 3.86 -18.96 -15.78
C PHE A 190 5.18 -18.26 -16.16
N THR A 191 5.25 -16.96 -15.91
CA THR A 191 6.40 -16.12 -16.29
C THR A 191 6.77 -15.17 -15.14
N ARG A 192 7.87 -14.42 -15.32
CA ARG A 192 8.31 -13.37 -14.38
C ARG A 192 7.29 -12.25 -14.21
N ASP A 193 6.37 -12.11 -15.17
CA ASP A 193 5.33 -11.10 -15.16
C ASP A 193 4.01 -11.60 -14.55
N SER A 194 3.94 -12.88 -14.14
CA SER A 194 2.74 -13.47 -13.53
C SER A 194 2.42 -12.94 -12.13
N PHE A 195 3.35 -12.25 -11.47
CA PHE A 195 3.20 -11.75 -10.10
C PHE A 195 2.47 -10.41 -10.04
N VAL A 196 1.28 -10.42 -9.44
CA VAL A 196 0.45 -9.23 -9.24
C VAL A 196 0.47 -8.80 -7.77
N GLY A 197 0.97 -7.59 -7.53
CA GLY A 197 1.02 -7.00 -6.19
C GLY A 197 -0.34 -6.46 -5.75
N CYS A 198 -0.74 -6.80 -4.53
CA CYS A 198 -1.92 -6.27 -3.85
C CYS A 198 -1.50 -5.13 -2.92
N TYR A 199 -2.29 -4.05 -2.87
CA TYR A 199 -1.98 -2.89 -2.05
C TYR A 199 -2.33 -3.10 -0.57
N SER A 200 -3.39 -3.86 -0.30
CA SER A 200 -3.84 -4.17 1.06
C SER A 200 -4.22 -5.64 1.19
N VAL A 201 -4.40 -6.07 2.45
CA VAL A 201 -4.88 -7.41 2.78
C VAL A 201 -6.28 -7.66 2.20
N GLU A 202 -7.13 -6.63 2.20
CA GLU A 202 -8.49 -6.70 1.64
C GLU A 202 -8.43 -6.93 0.12
N GLU A 203 -7.60 -6.19 -0.61
CA GLU A 203 -7.43 -6.40 -2.06
C GLU A 203 -6.88 -7.81 -2.37
N LEU A 204 -5.97 -8.32 -1.52
CA LEU A 204 -5.48 -9.68 -1.65
C LEU A 204 -6.59 -10.71 -1.42
N ALA A 205 -7.43 -10.51 -0.40
CA ALA A 205 -8.57 -11.38 -0.10
C ALA A 205 -9.58 -11.38 -1.26
N GLU A 206 -9.96 -10.19 -1.74
CA GLU A 206 -10.88 -10.03 -2.88
C GLU A 206 -10.38 -10.78 -4.10
N ARG A 207 -9.10 -10.63 -4.47
CA ARG A 207 -8.52 -11.36 -5.60
C ARG A 207 -8.55 -12.87 -5.42
N ILE A 208 -8.18 -13.37 -4.25
CA ILE A 208 -8.20 -14.81 -3.99
C ILE A 208 -9.65 -15.33 -4.07
N SER A 209 -10.61 -14.60 -3.53
CA SER A 209 -12.03 -14.95 -3.52
C SER A 209 -12.75 -14.87 -4.86
N ASP A 210 -12.23 -14.12 -5.85
CA ASP A 210 -12.81 -14.09 -7.21
C ASP A 210 -12.88 -15.49 -7.84
N GLY A 211 -11.98 -16.41 -7.43
CA GLY A 211 -11.94 -17.79 -7.87
C GLY A 211 -11.69 -17.96 -9.38
N ASN A 212 -11.85 -19.20 -9.85
CA ASN A 212 -11.66 -19.57 -11.27
C ASN A 212 -10.27 -19.17 -11.83
N TRP A 213 -9.26 -19.22 -10.97
CA TRP A 213 -7.89 -18.88 -11.36
C TRP A 213 -7.22 -20.03 -12.11
N SER A 214 -6.52 -19.68 -13.19
CA SER A 214 -5.61 -20.59 -13.89
C SER A 214 -4.40 -20.94 -13.01
N LEU A 215 -3.78 -22.08 -13.28
CA LEU A 215 -2.47 -22.44 -12.70
C LEU A 215 -1.44 -21.33 -12.93
N GLY A 216 -0.57 -21.11 -11.94
CA GLY A 216 0.49 -20.09 -12.02
C GLY A 216 0.01 -18.65 -11.81
N THR A 217 -1.30 -18.41 -11.63
CA THR A 217 -1.79 -17.10 -11.16
C THR A 217 -1.12 -16.77 -9.82
N ALA A 218 -0.43 -15.65 -9.72
CA ALA A 218 0.34 -15.29 -8.55
C ALA A 218 -0.05 -13.92 -7.98
N PHE A 219 -0.43 -13.90 -6.71
CA PHE A 219 -0.69 -12.69 -5.94
C PHE A 219 0.34 -12.54 -4.84
N TYR A 220 0.71 -11.30 -4.52
CA TYR A 220 1.58 -11.04 -3.38
C TYR A 220 1.19 -9.77 -2.63
N TYR A 221 1.54 -9.73 -1.35
CA TYR A 221 1.41 -8.58 -0.48
C TYR A 221 2.67 -8.52 0.40
N HIS A 222 3.43 -7.43 0.28
CA HIS A 222 4.81 -7.36 0.78
C HIS A 222 5.66 -8.53 0.25
N ASP A 223 6.46 -9.17 1.09
CA ASP A 223 7.26 -10.37 0.78
C ASP A 223 6.50 -11.66 1.17
N LEU A 224 5.18 -11.68 0.93
CA LEU A 224 4.33 -12.86 1.07
C LEU A 224 3.62 -13.10 -0.26
N CYS A 225 3.91 -14.23 -0.89
CA CYS A 225 3.40 -14.60 -2.21
C CYS A 225 2.59 -15.89 -2.17
N PHE A 226 1.54 -15.92 -2.97
CA PHE A 226 0.64 -17.03 -3.18
C PHE A 226 0.60 -17.34 -4.67
N ILE A 227 0.98 -18.55 -5.07
CA ILE A 227 0.91 -19.00 -6.47
C ILE A 227 -0.10 -20.13 -6.56
N ASN A 228 -1.14 -19.96 -7.38
CA ASN A 228 -2.17 -20.96 -7.56
C ASN A 228 -1.60 -22.23 -8.21
N GLN A 229 -1.78 -23.37 -7.56
CA GLN A 229 -1.30 -24.67 -8.04
C GLN A 229 -2.42 -25.66 -8.38
N VAL A 230 -3.69 -25.27 -8.17
CA VAL A 230 -4.87 -26.06 -8.54
C VAL A 230 -5.85 -25.19 -9.34
N ASN A 231 -6.33 -25.69 -10.47
CA ASN A 231 -7.35 -24.97 -11.26
C ASN A 231 -8.56 -24.63 -10.40
N GLY A 232 -9.03 -23.39 -10.49
CA GLY A 232 -10.14 -22.90 -9.66
C GLY A 232 -9.70 -21.98 -8.51
N GLY A 233 -8.45 -22.09 -8.05
CA GLY A 233 -7.94 -21.27 -6.94
C GLY A 233 -8.03 -21.95 -5.56
N ASP A 234 -8.13 -23.28 -5.50
CA ASP A 234 -8.37 -24.02 -4.26
C ASP A 234 -7.11 -24.19 -3.39
N GLU A 235 -5.92 -24.23 -4.00
CA GLU A 235 -4.66 -24.40 -3.29
C GLU A 235 -3.57 -23.46 -3.81
N TRP A 236 -2.92 -22.79 -2.86
CA TRP A 236 -1.91 -21.77 -3.13
C TRP A 236 -0.58 -22.15 -2.52
N LEU A 237 0.45 -22.28 -3.37
CA LEU A 237 1.83 -22.36 -2.92
C LEU A 237 2.18 -21.04 -2.21
N THR A 238 2.48 -21.12 -0.93
CA THR A 238 2.75 -19.96 -0.08
C THR A 238 4.25 -19.79 0.12
N ILE A 239 4.72 -18.58 -0.16
CA ILE A 239 6.13 -18.21 -0.17
C ILE A 239 6.35 -16.98 0.72
N ARG A 240 7.33 -17.06 1.63
CA ARG A 240 7.76 -15.96 2.51
C ARG A 240 9.28 -16.00 2.65
N HIS A 241 9.95 -14.85 2.67
CA HIS A 241 11.43 -14.74 2.74
C HIS A 241 12.13 -15.48 1.59
N GLY A 242 11.49 -15.54 0.43
CA GLY A 242 11.99 -16.33 -0.71
C GLY A 242 12.00 -17.85 -0.46
N ILE A 243 11.17 -18.35 0.46
CA ILE A 243 11.03 -19.78 0.75
C ILE A 243 9.60 -20.21 0.52
N ALA A 244 9.41 -21.22 -0.33
CA ALA A 244 8.16 -21.95 -0.41
C ALA A 244 8.07 -22.91 0.79
N PHE A 245 7.05 -22.77 1.63
CA PHE A 245 6.93 -23.58 2.85
C PHE A 245 5.61 -24.35 2.96
N GLU A 246 4.54 -23.92 2.29
CA GLU A 246 3.23 -24.58 2.48
C GLU A 246 2.31 -24.47 1.26
N SER A 247 1.36 -25.42 1.17
CA SER A 247 0.17 -25.33 0.32
C SER A 247 -1.01 -24.89 1.19
N MET A 248 -1.65 -23.77 0.87
CA MET A 248 -2.77 -23.26 1.65
C MET A 248 -4.06 -23.19 0.83
N THR A 249 -5.14 -23.70 1.41
CA THR A 249 -6.52 -23.42 0.97
C THR A 249 -7.01 -22.18 1.70
N LEU A 250 -7.15 -21.07 0.96
CA LEU A 250 -7.38 -19.74 1.54
C LEU A 250 -8.85 -19.33 1.58
N GLU A 251 -9.68 -19.84 0.69
CA GLU A 251 -11.09 -19.45 0.56
C GLU A 251 -11.90 -19.65 1.86
N PRO A 252 -11.86 -20.81 2.55
CA PRO A 252 -12.57 -20.98 3.82
C PRO A 252 -12.07 -20.03 4.92
N ILE A 253 -10.78 -19.68 4.90
CA ILE A 253 -10.18 -18.76 5.87
C ILE A 253 -10.70 -17.34 5.64
N ILE A 254 -10.94 -16.95 4.38
CA ILE A 254 -11.55 -15.68 4.01
C ILE A 254 -13.02 -15.65 4.41
N GLU A 255 -13.80 -16.69 4.07
CA GLU A 255 -15.23 -16.79 4.41
C GLU A 255 -15.47 -16.73 5.93
N GLU A 256 -14.58 -17.34 6.72
CA GLU A 256 -14.64 -17.32 8.18
C GLU A 256 -14.14 -16.00 8.79
N GLY A 257 -13.71 -15.02 7.98
CA GLY A 257 -13.20 -13.73 8.44
C GLY A 257 -11.85 -13.81 9.15
N ARG A 258 -11.08 -14.89 8.95
CA ARG A 258 -9.79 -15.14 9.62
C ARG A 258 -8.58 -14.74 8.77
N PHE A 259 -8.79 -14.33 7.52
CA PHE A 259 -7.71 -14.08 6.56
C PHE A 259 -6.73 -13.00 7.02
N ALA A 260 -7.22 -11.85 7.49
CA ALA A 260 -6.33 -10.78 7.96
C ALA A 260 -5.44 -11.22 9.14
N SER A 261 -5.98 -12.06 10.04
CA SER A 261 -5.20 -12.62 11.14
C SER A 261 -4.16 -13.63 10.66
N LEU A 262 -4.47 -14.44 9.63
CA LEU A 262 -3.50 -15.32 8.99
C LEU A 262 -2.36 -14.51 8.36
N ILE A 263 -2.69 -13.50 7.53
CA ILE A 263 -1.68 -12.68 6.85
C ILE A 263 -0.77 -11.98 7.86
N ALA A 264 -1.32 -11.44 8.95
CA ALA A 264 -0.53 -10.84 10.02
C ALA A 264 0.48 -11.82 10.65
N ARG A 265 0.05 -13.07 10.90
CA ARG A 265 0.94 -14.13 11.41
C ARG A 265 2.04 -14.50 10.41
N LEU A 266 1.68 -14.68 9.14
CA LEU A 266 2.61 -15.03 8.08
C LEU A 266 3.66 -13.93 7.84
N LEU A 267 3.26 -12.66 7.90
CA LEU A 267 4.19 -11.53 7.78
C LEU A 267 5.16 -11.45 8.96
N ALA A 268 4.69 -11.78 10.17
CA ALA A 268 5.49 -11.79 11.39
C ALA A 268 6.42 -13.02 11.52
N ALA A 269 6.16 -14.09 10.75
CA ALA A 269 6.96 -15.31 10.80
C ALA A 269 8.41 -15.05 10.36
N SER A 270 9.37 -15.58 11.11
CA SER A 270 10.77 -15.66 10.71
C SER A 270 11.02 -16.75 9.66
N GLN A 271 12.18 -16.70 9.01
CA GLN A 271 12.61 -17.73 8.07
C GLN A 271 12.61 -19.14 8.69
N GLU A 272 13.11 -19.27 9.94
CA GLU A 272 13.11 -20.53 10.67
C GLU A 272 11.70 -21.02 11.00
N GLN A 273 10.78 -20.11 11.35
CA GLN A 273 9.39 -20.44 11.61
C GLN A 273 8.67 -20.93 10.36
N CYS A 274 8.94 -20.33 9.19
CA CYS A 274 8.43 -20.83 7.92
C CYS A 274 8.92 -22.24 7.63
N TRP A 275 10.21 -22.54 7.88
CA TRP A 275 10.76 -23.90 7.70
C TRP A 275 10.13 -24.93 8.63
N MET A 276 9.78 -24.55 9.85
CA MET A 276 9.19 -25.43 10.85
C MET A 276 7.66 -25.48 10.81
N LEU A 277 7.00 -24.68 9.95
CA LEU A 277 5.55 -24.50 9.92
C LEU A 277 4.98 -24.02 11.27
N MET A 278 5.68 -23.09 11.93
CA MET A 278 5.34 -22.56 13.26
C MET A 278 5.13 -21.04 13.23
N TYR A 279 3.98 -20.60 12.71
CA TYR A 279 3.65 -19.18 12.48
C TYR A 279 2.27 -18.77 13.05
#